data_AF-A0A2R6EGN3-F1
#
_entry.id   AF-A0A2R6EGN3-F1
#
_cell.length_a   1.000
_cell.length_b   1.000
_cell.length_c   1.000
_cell.angle_alpha   90.00
_cell.angle_beta   90.00
_cell.angle_gamma   90.00
#
_symmetry.space_group_name_H-M   'P 1'
#
loop_
_entity.id
_entity.type
_entity.pdbx_description
1 polymer ?
#
loop_
_entity_poly.entity_id
_entity_poly.type
_entity_poly.pdbx_seq_one_letter_code
_entity_poly.pdbx_strand_id
1 'polypeptide(L)'
;MRRKITSVFAVLLLIVAGAAPAAAASGASVQEDCSFPVTSTDATDTEVTVEEQPERVTTLAPSAAQTMWEIGGKSQVVGVSQYATYLEGADERTNVSASGQSYVSVEKVVSTEPDLVLAPNVIPNDTVEKLRESGLTVYKFEFATSIEDIYAKTELTGQLTGNCEGASETVASMRDRIETVRAAVEDAERPRVFISIGGGWTAGTGTFVGNMVELAGGSNVAAESNVTGYGQISEEVIVERDPEWIVQVGQYGVYPETDAYNNTTAVRNDQVITVSNENVSQPAPRVVNAIVTMAETFHPEAYEEASATAEATTTEEPTTTATETQTEMQDTEATGDEETTAGAMEDEETTTAGSPGDIPGFGATAALAGLAGAVLLARRR
;
A
#
# COMPACT_ATOMS: atom_id res chain seq x y z
N MET A 1 0.11 45.86 -84.73
CA MET A 1 1.31 46.50 -84.17
C MET A 1 1.41 46.19 -82.68
N ARG A 2 2.64 46.02 -82.20
CA ARG A 2 3.02 45.53 -80.87
C ARG A 2 2.66 46.51 -79.74
N ARG A 3 2.24 45.97 -78.58
CA ARG A 3 2.83 46.10 -77.22
C ARG A 3 1.76 45.88 -76.14
N LYS A 4 1.82 44.73 -75.45
CA LYS A 4 2.26 44.51 -74.06
C LYS A 4 1.23 44.96 -73.00
N ILE A 5 0.49 43.99 -72.46
CA ILE A 5 -0.14 44.10 -71.14
C ILE A 5 0.39 42.95 -70.29
N THR A 6 1.14 43.33 -69.26
CA THR A 6 1.61 42.48 -68.17
C THR A 6 0.47 42.38 -67.16
N SER A 7 -0.01 41.17 -66.85
CA SER A 7 -0.89 40.96 -65.70
C SER A 7 -0.42 39.75 -64.92
N VAL A 8 -0.09 40.05 -63.67
CA VAL A 8 0.46 39.18 -62.63
C VAL A 8 -0.61 38.18 -62.19
N PHE A 9 -0.30 36.89 -62.29
CA PHE A 9 -1.05 35.81 -61.65
C PHE A 9 -0.46 35.60 -60.25
N ALA A 10 -1.21 35.95 -59.20
CA ALA A 10 -0.93 35.53 -57.84
C ALA A 10 -2.06 34.59 -57.40
N VAL A 11 -1.69 33.33 -57.21
CA VAL A 11 -2.54 32.19 -56.86
C VAL A 11 -3.04 32.35 -55.42
N LEU A 12 -4.36 32.32 -55.24
CA LEU A 12 -5.03 32.28 -53.95
C LEU A 12 -5.03 30.82 -53.45
N LEU A 13 -4.30 30.54 -52.37
CA LEU A 13 -4.26 29.25 -51.69
C LEU A 13 -5.48 29.12 -50.77
N LEU A 14 -6.49 28.36 -51.20
CA LEU A 14 -7.64 27.95 -50.39
C LEU A 14 -7.23 26.77 -49.50
N ILE A 15 -7.01 27.04 -48.22
CA ILE A 15 -6.86 26.02 -47.18
C ILE A 15 -8.25 25.45 -46.88
N VAL A 16 -8.51 24.22 -47.32
CA VAL A 16 -9.68 23.44 -46.91
C VAL A 16 -9.33 22.79 -45.57
N ALA A 17 -9.94 23.28 -44.50
CA ALA A 17 -9.87 22.65 -43.18
C ALA A 17 -10.71 21.35 -43.21
N GLY A 18 -10.03 20.21 -43.30
CA GLY A 18 -10.62 18.90 -43.07
C GLY A 18 -10.75 18.67 -41.56
N ALA A 19 -11.98 18.69 -41.05
CA ALA A 19 -12.29 18.23 -39.69
C ALA A 19 -12.22 16.70 -39.67
N ALA A 20 -11.15 16.16 -39.09
CA ALA A 20 -11.10 14.76 -38.68
C ALA A 20 -11.87 14.61 -37.36
N PRO A 21 -12.68 13.55 -37.18
CA PRO A 21 -13.28 13.28 -35.88
C PRO A 21 -12.15 12.87 -34.92
N ALA A 22 -11.96 13.67 -33.87
CA ALA A 22 -11.12 13.32 -32.74
C ALA A 22 -11.69 12.04 -32.12
N ALA A 23 -10.89 10.97 -32.14
CA ALA A 23 -11.14 9.79 -31.35
C ALA A 23 -11.18 10.25 -29.88
N ALA A 24 -12.36 10.17 -29.27
CA ALA A 24 -12.52 10.35 -27.85
C ALA A 24 -11.68 9.29 -27.16
N ALA A 25 -10.68 9.72 -26.41
CA ALA A 25 -10.03 8.88 -25.42
C ALA A 25 -11.12 8.41 -24.46
N SER A 26 -11.40 7.11 -24.50
CA SER A 26 -12.34 6.47 -23.59
C SER A 26 -11.72 6.58 -22.20
N GLY A 27 -12.23 7.50 -21.37
CA GLY A 27 -12.00 7.42 -19.94
C GLY A 27 -12.54 6.08 -19.47
N ALA A 28 -11.70 5.28 -18.83
CA ALA A 28 -12.15 4.11 -18.10
C ALA A 28 -13.19 4.60 -17.09
N SER A 29 -14.44 4.23 -17.32
CA SER A 29 -15.47 4.35 -16.28
C SER A 29 -15.08 3.33 -15.23
N VAL A 30 -14.84 3.79 -14.01
CA VAL A 30 -14.79 2.92 -12.83
C VAL A 30 -16.19 2.30 -12.76
N GLN A 31 -16.31 1.04 -13.16
CA GLN A 31 -17.54 0.29 -12.96
C GLN A 31 -17.61 -0.01 -11.47
N GLU A 32 -18.58 0.60 -10.78
CA GLU A 32 -18.87 0.31 -9.37
C GLU A 32 -19.48 -1.09 -9.20
N ASP A 33 -19.95 -1.70 -10.29
CA ASP A 33 -20.49 -3.04 -10.30
C ASP A 33 -19.38 -4.06 -10.64
N CYS A 34 -19.18 -5.05 -9.75
CA CYS A 34 -18.30 -6.22 -9.92
C CYS A 34 -18.83 -7.18 -11.01
N SER A 35 -19.01 -6.67 -12.22
CA SER A 35 -19.42 -7.44 -13.39
C SER A 35 -18.20 -7.95 -14.16
N PHE A 36 -18.29 -9.17 -14.65
CA PHE A 36 -17.23 -9.81 -15.45
C PHE A 36 -17.67 -9.93 -16.92
N PRO A 37 -16.74 -9.85 -17.88
CA PRO A 37 -15.28 -9.81 -17.70
C PRO A 37 -14.76 -8.43 -17.25
N VAL A 38 -13.67 -8.44 -16.47
CA VAL A 38 -12.91 -7.24 -16.09
C VAL A 38 -11.59 -7.22 -16.86
N THR A 39 -11.34 -6.14 -17.60
CA THR A 39 -10.09 -5.95 -18.35
C THR A 39 -9.37 -4.72 -17.83
N SER A 40 -8.08 -4.87 -17.49
CA SER A 40 -7.22 -3.76 -17.06
C SER A 40 -5.79 -3.95 -17.55
N THR A 41 -5.13 -2.85 -17.89
CA THR A 41 -3.70 -2.84 -18.22
C THR A 41 -2.88 -2.77 -16.92
N ASP A 42 -1.93 -3.68 -16.79
CA ASP A 42 -1.11 -3.78 -15.60
C ASP A 42 0.25 -3.08 -15.76
N ALA A 43 1.11 -3.11 -14.73
CA ALA A 43 2.39 -2.39 -14.74
C ALA A 43 3.46 -2.94 -15.69
N THR A 44 3.14 -3.97 -16.46
CA THR A 44 3.99 -4.48 -17.55
C THR A 44 3.45 -4.09 -18.93
N ASP A 45 2.54 -3.11 -18.98
CA ASP A 45 1.80 -2.70 -20.17
C ASP A 45 1.02 -3.86 -20.82
N THR A 46 0.67 -4.89 -20.02
CA THR A 46 -0.08 -6.05 -20.49
C THR A 46 -1.55 -5.87 -20.16
N GLU A 47 -2.42 -6.02 -21.17
CA GLU A 47 -3.87 -6.10 -20.95
C GLU A 47 -4.21 -7.47 -20.35
N VAL A 48 -4.75 -7.45 -19.13
CA VAL A 48 -5.16 -8.64 -18.38
C VAL A 48 -6.68 -8.65 -18.31
N THR A 49 -7.28 -9.73 -18.77
CA THR A 49 -8.73 -9.97 -18.67
C THR A 49 -9.00 -11.09 -17.67
N VAL A 50 -9.86 -10.81 -16.71
CA VAL A 50 -10.45 -11.79 -15.80
C VAL A 50 -11.87 -12.06 -16.30
N GLU A 51 -12.11 -13.24 -16.83
CA GLU A 51 -13.35 -13.57 -17.55
C GLU A 51 -14.55 -13.80 -16.62
N GLU A 52 -14.29 -14.35 -15.43
CA GLU A 52 -15.28 -14.72 -14.41
C GLU A 52 -14.70 -14.43 -13.02
N GLN A 53 -15.56 -14.32 -12.01
CA GLN A 53 -15.10 -14.11 -10.63
C GLN A 53 -14.17 -15.25 -10.20
N PRO A 54 -12.90 -14.96 -9.82
CA PRO A 54 -11.97 -16.01 -9.45
C PRO A 54 -12.38 -16.68 -8.14
N GLU A 55 -12.38 -18.01 -8.10
CA GLU A 55 -12.59 -18.78 -6.86
C GLU A 55 -11.28 -19.00 -6.12
N ARG A 56 -10.15 -19.01 -6.84
CA ARG A 56 -8.81 -19.31 -6.32
C ARG A 56 -7.84 -18.20 -6.69
N VAL A 57 -7.44 -17.42 -5.69
CA VAL A 57 -6.48 -16.32 -5.83
C VAL A 57 -5.17 -16.66 -5.14
N THR A 58 -4.05 -16.45 -5.82
CA THR A 58 -2.72 -16.55 -5.20
C THR A 58 -2.08 -15.16 -5.10
N THR A 59 -1.65 -14.79 -3.90
CA THR A 59 -1.04 -13.49 -3.60
C THR A 59 0.46 -13.65 -3.41
N LEU A 60 1.25 -12.93 -4.21
CA LEU A 60 2.70 -13.15 -4.27
C LEU A 60 3.50 -12.34 -3.23
N ALA A 61 2.89 -11.35 -2.59
CA ALA A 61 3.51 -10.58 -1.53
C ALA A 61 2.48 -10.08 -0.49
N PRO A 62 2.93 -9.67 0.70
CA PRO A 62 2.03 -9.33 1.82
C PRO A 62 1.04 -8.22 1.51
N SER A 63 1.37 -7.23 0.69
CA SER A 63 0.43 -6.14 0.38
C SER A 63 -0.81 -6.62 -0.37
N ALA A 64 -0.69 -7.57 -1.31
CA ALA A 64 -1.85 -8.17 -1.98
C ALA A 64 -2.65 -9.07 -1.03
N ALA A 65 -1.96 -9.86 -0.19
CA ALA A 65 -2.63 -10.68 0.83
C ALA A 65 -3.41 -9.80 1.81
N GLN A 66 -2.79 -8.75 2.34
CA GLN A 66 -3.42 -7.82 3.26
C GLN A 66 -4.67 -7.20 2.62
N THR A 67 -4.58 -6.68 1.40
CA THR A 67 -5.76 -6.15 0.69
C THR A 67 -6.88 -7.20 0.59
N MET A 68 -6.59 -8.45 0.23
CA MET A 68 -7.60 -9.52 0.19
C MET A 68 -8.25 -9.80 1.54
N TRP A 69 -7.50 -9.67 2.65
CA TRP A 69 -8.06 -9.84 3.99
C TRP A 69 -8.99 -8.69 4.37
N GLU A 70 -8.62 -7.46 4.03
CA GLU A 70 -9.39 -6.27 4.39
C GLU A 70 -10.68 -6.15 3.58
N ILE A 71 -10.68 -6.56 2.30
CA ILE A 71 -11.87 -6.49 1.43
C ILE A 71 -12.81 -7.72 1.56
N GLY A 72 -12.56 -8.63 2.50
CA GLY A 72 -13.36 -9.84 2.70
C GLY A 72 -13.05 -11.04 1.78
N GLY A 73 -12.08 -10.91 0.87
CA GLY A 73 -11.68 -11.94 -0.09
C GLY A 73 -10.77 -13.06 0.46
N LYS A 74 -10.51 -13.13 1.77
CA LYS A 74 -9.62 -14.13 2.42
C LYS A 74 -9.95 -15.58 2.04
N SER A 75 -11.22 -15.92 1.85
CA SER A 75 -11.67 -17.29 1.52
C SER A 75 -11.24 -17.73 0.13
N GLN A 76 -11.08 -16.80 -0.83
CA GLN A 76 -10.60 -17.10 -2.18
C GLN A 76 -9.07 -17.33 -2.21
N VAL A 77 -8.33 -16.89 -1.19
CA VAL A 77 -6.87 -16.96 -1.22
C VAL A 77 -6.39 -18.37 -0.93
N VAL A 78 -5.71 -18.99 -1.90
CA VAL A 78 -5.18 -20.37 -1.82
C VAL A 78 -3.66 -20.43 -1.66
N GLY A 79 -2.97 -19.34 -1.98
CA GLY A 79 -1.51 -19.21 -1.89
C GLY A 79 -1.08 -17.85 -1.38
N VAL A 80 -0.09 -17.84 -0.48
CA VAL A 80 0.50 -16.64 0.12
C VAL A 80 2.02 -16.74 0.20
N SER A 81 2.70 -15.61 0.28
CA SER A 81 4.13 -15.59 0.60
C SER A 81 4.35 -15.88 2.10
N GLN A 82 5.57 -16.30 2.44
CA GLN A 82 5.96 -16.58 3.82
C GLN A 82 5.94 -15.35 4.73
N TYR A 83 5.84 -14.15 4.13
CA TYR A 83 5.84 -12.87 4.81
C TYR A 83 4.42 -12.37 5.14
N ALA A 84 3.39 -13.12 4.75
CA ALA A 84 1.99 -12.80 5.02
C ALA A 84 1.39 -13.66 6.17
N THR A 85 2.20 -14.50 6.83
CA THR A 85 1.74 -15.43 7.88
C THR A 85 1.24 -14.74 9.15
N TYR A 86 1.48 -13.44 9.32
CA TYR A 86 0.91 -12.63 10.40
C TYR A 86 -0.60 -12.40 10.24
N LEU A 87 -1.12 -12.57 9.02
CA LEU A 87 -2.56 -12.47 8.75
C LEU A 87 -3.25 -13.71 9.30
N GLU A 88 -4.33 -13.50 10.04
CA GLU A 88 -5.08 -14.59 10.68
C GLU A 88 -5.49 -15.65 9.65
N GLY A 89 -5.14 -16.92 9.90
CA GLY A 89 -5.43 -18.07 9.04
C GLY A 89 -4.65 -18.12 7.72
N ALA A 90 -3.63 -17.27 7.51
CA ALA A 90 -2.78 -17.34 6.32
C ALA A 90 -1.83 -18.54 6.33
N ASP A 91 -1.51 -19.06 7.52
CA ASP A 91 -0.70 -20.28 7.72
C ASP A 91 -1.38 -21.55 7.20
N GLU A 92 -2.71 -21.53 7.05
CA GLU A 92 -3.49 -22.59 6.40
C GLU A 92 -3.37 -22.58 4.87
N ARG A 93 -2.77 -21.54 4.27
CA ARG A 93 -2.64 -21.39 2.81
C ARG A 93 -1.31 -21.94 2.33
N THR A 94 -1.23 -22.26 1.03
CA THR A 94 0.02 -22.77 0.45
C THR A 94 1.08 -21.67 0.45
N ASN A 95 2.23 -21.91 1.09
CA ASN A 95 3.36 -21.00 1.01
C ASN A 95 4.03 -21.08 -0.36
N VAL A 96 3.85 -20.05 -1.19
CA VAL A 96 4.37 -19.99 -2.57
C VAL A 96 5.77 -19.36 -2.69
N SER A 97 6.47 -19.15 -1.58
CA SER A 97 7.83 -18.60 -1.58
C SER A 97 8.85 -19.62 -2.09
N ALA A 98 9.85 -19.14 -2.83
CA ALA A 98 11.04 -19.91 -3.16
C ALA A 98 12.15 -19.66 -2.12
N SER A 99 13.16 -20.53 -2.13
CA SER A 99 14.34 -20.39 -1.29
C SER A 99 15.39 -19.47 -1.94
N GLY A 100 16.21 -18.81 -1.11
CA GLY A 100 17.31 -17.97 -1.58
C GLY A 100 16.83 -16.65 -2.20
N GLN A 101 17.47 -16.24 -3.31
CA GLN A 101 17.20 -14.94 -3.96
C GLN A 101 15.90 -14.92 -4.78
N SER A 102 15.25 -16.07 -4.96
CA SER A 102 13.99 -16.17 -5.69
C SER A 102 12.85 -15.96 -4.71
N TYR A 103 12.18 -14.81 -4.82
CA TYR A 103 11.11 -14.42 -3.88
C TYR A 103 9.84 -15.29 -4.02
N VAL A 104 9.64 -15.93 -5.18
CA VAL A 104 8.43 -16.70 -5.53
C VAL A 104 8.82 -17.98 -6.26
N SER A 105 8.17 -19.10 -5.92
CA SER A 105 8.31 -20.38 -6.61
C SER A 105 7.20 -20.56 -7.64
N VAL A 106 7.54 -20.52 -8.93
CA VAL A 106 6.60 -20.73 -10.05
C VAL A 106 5.86 -22.06 -9.90
N GLU A 107 6.58 -23.15 -9.61
CA GLU A 107 5.98 -24.48 -9.45
C GLU A 107 4.95 -24.52 -8.31
N LYS A 108 5.26 -23.89 -7.17
CA LYS A 108 4.31 -23.83 -6.06
C LYS A 108 3.08 -22.99 -6.41
N VAL A 109 3.26 -21.85 -7.09
CA VAL A 109 2.12 -21.04 -7.55
C VAL A 109 1.24 -21.85 -8.50
N VAL A 110 1.82 -22.54 -9.49
CA VAL A 110 1.07 -23.42 -10.40
C VAL A 110 0.32 -24.53 -9.64
N SER A 111 0.94 -25.12 -8.60
CA SER A 111 0.28 -26.15 -7.77
C SER A 111 -0.90 -25.64 -6.95
N THR A 112 -1.04 -24.31 -6.79
CA THR A 112 -2.24 -23.73 -6.18
C THR A 112 -3.41 -23.63 -7.16
N GLU A 113 -3.24 -23.99 -8.44
CA GLU A 113 -4.27 -23.92 -9.49
C GLU A 113 -5.09 -22.60 -9.41
N PRO A 114 -4.44 -21.42 -9.45
CA PRO A 114 -5.14 -20.15 -9.26
C PRO A 114 -5.84 -19.71 -10.56
N ASP A 115 -7.02 -19.14 -10.42
CA ASP A 115 -7.72 -18.44 -11.50
C ASP A 115 -7.09 -17.06 -11.74
N LEU A 116 -6.55 -16.46 -10.68
CA LEU A 116 -5.87 -15.17 -10.70
C LEU A 116 -4.67 -15.15 -9.75
N VAL A 117 -3.55 -14.63 -10.24
CA VAL A 117 -2.36 -14.33 -9.44
C VAL A 117 -2.20 -12.82 -9.29
N LEU A 118 -2.18 -12.36 -8.05
CA LEU A 118 -1.97 -10.96 -7.69
C LEU A 118 -0.49 -10.72 -7.37
N ALA A 119 0.20 -9.96 -8.21
CA ALA A 119 1.63 -9.68 -8.11
C ALA A 119 1.89 -8.22 -7.72
N PRO A 120 2.25 -7.92 -6.47
CA PRO A 120 2.67 -6.57 -6.09
C PRO A 120 3.92 -6.07 -6.83
N ASN A 121 4.14 -4.75 -6.87
CA ASN A 121 5.24 -4.08 -7.57
C ASN A 121 6.65 -4.64 -7.26
N VAL A 122 6.86 -5.21 -6.07
CA VAL A 122 8.13 -5.83 -5.66
C VAL A 122 8.48 -7.13 -6.39
N ILE A 123 7.49 -7.80 -7.01
CA ILE A 123 7.73 -9.05 -7.75
C ILE A 123 8.45 -8.74 -9.08
N PRO A 124 9.61 -9.34 -9.39
CA PRO A 124 10.32 -9.04 -10.64
C PRO A 124 9.49 -9.39 -11.89
N ASN A 125 9.60 -8.58 -12.96
CA ASN A 125 8.88 -8.81 -14.22
C ASN A 125 9.19 -10.19 -14.82
N ASP A 126 10.46 -10.64 -14.80
CA ASP A 126 10.85 -12.00 -15.21
C ASP A 126 10.09 -13.11 -14.46
N THR A 127 9.67 -12.86 -13.23
CA THR A 127 8.87 -13.84 -12.45
C THR A 127 7.42 -13.82 -12.91
N VAL A 128 6.86 -12.63 -13.16
CA VAL A 128 5.51 -12.46 -13.73
C VAL A 128 5.41 -13.12 -15.10
N GLU A 129 6.40 -12.90 -15.98
CA GLU A 129 6.47 -13.50 -17.31
C GLU A 129 6.47 -15.02 -17.24
N LYS A 130 7.32 -15.64 -16.39
CA LYS A 130 7.36 -17.11 -16.22
C LYS A 130 6.03 -17.69 -15.75
N LEU A 131 5.33 -17.00 -14.86
CA LEU A 131 4.00 -17.41 -14.39
C LEU A 131 2.98 -17.37 -15.53
N ARG A 132 3.01 -16.33 -16.37
CA ARG A 132 2.16 -16.22 -17.57
C ARG A 132 2.49 -17.26 -18.63
N GLU A 133 3.77 -17.53 -18.88
CA GLU A 133 4.24 -18.60 -19.78
C GLU A 133 3.77 -20.00 -19.31
N SER A 134 3.49 -20.14 -18.02
CA SER A 134 2.90 -21.34 -17.43
C SER A 134 1.37 -21.41 -17.58
N GLY A 135 0.77 -20.45 -18.27
CA GLY A 135 -0.67 -20.40 -18.57
C GLY A 135 -1.53 -19.73 -17.49
N LEU A 136 -0.93 -19.06 -16.50
CA LEU A 136 -1.67 -18.39 -15.42
C LEU A 136 -2.05 -16.95 -15.81
N THR A 137 -3.24 -16.53 -15.37
CA THR A 137 -3.64 -15.11 -15.39
C THR A 137 -2.95 -14.39 -14.24
N VAL A 138 -2.07 -13.44 -14.56
CA VAL A 138 -1.28 -12.68 -13.56
C VAL A 138 -1.51 -11.20 -13.75
N TYR A 139 -1.93 -10.51 -12.69
CA TYR A 139 -2.04 -9.06 -12.64
C TYR A 139 -0.89 -8.44 -11.84
N LYS A 140 -0.07 -7.61 -12.49
CA LYS A 140 1.03 -6.89 -11.86
C LYS A 140 0.61 -5.48 -11.44
N PHE A 141 0.63 -5.22 -10.14
CA PHE A 141 0.34 -3.89 -9.62
C PHE A 141 1.48 -2.90 -9.80
N GLU A 142 1.10 -1.65 -10.05
CA GLU A 142 1.95 -0.47 -10.04
C GLU A 142 2.53 -0.18 -8.64
N PHE A 143 3.56 0.68 -8.62
CA PHE A 143 4.08 1.22 -7.38
C PHE A 143 3.06 2.20 -6.77
N ALA A 144 2.71 2.02 -5.49
CA ALA A 144 1.90 2.96 -4.75
C ALA A 144 2.81 3.91 -3.94
N THR A 145 2.74 5.20 -4.25
CA THR A 145 3.53 6.27 -3.60
C THR A 145 2.70 7.14 -2.66
N SER A 146 1.38 7.06 -2.75
CA SER A 146 0.41 7.88 -2.01
C SER A 146 -0.68 7.03 -1.37
N ILE A 147 -1.47 7.64 -0.49
CA ILE A 147 -2.65 6.97 0.09
C ILE A 147 -3.74 6.79 -0.97
N GLU A 148 -3.86 7.73 -1.91
CA GLU A 148 -4.77 7.66 -3.05
C GLU A 148 -4.44 6.48 -3.97
N ASP A 149 -3.16 6.17 -4.19
CA ASP A 149 -2.75 4.98 -4.95
C ASP A 149 -3.22 3.69 -4.25
N ILE A 150 -3.25 3.67 -2.92
CA ILE A 150 -3.71 2.52 -2.15
C ILE A 150 -5.23 2.39 -2.24
N TYR A 151 -5.98 3.50 -2.24
CA TYR A 151 -7.42 3.48 -2.51
C TYR A 151 -7.72 2.85 -3.87
N ALA A 152 -7.11 3.40 -4.93
CA ALA A 152 -7.31 2.90 -6.29
C ALA A 152 -6.91 1.43 -6.44
N LYS A 153 -5.79 1.03 -5.82
CA LYS A 153 -5.33 -0.37 -5.82
C LYS A 153 -6.29 -1.29 -5.08
N THR A 154 -6.91 -0.82 -4.00
CA THR A 154 -7.88 -1.60 -3.20
C THR A 154 -9.17 -1.79 -3.99
N GLU A 155 -9.72 -0.73 -4.58
CA GLU A 155 -10.88 -0.77 -5.47
C GLU A 155 -10.63 -1.71 -6.67
N LEU A 156 -9.49 -1.57 -7.34
CA LEU A 156 -9.09 -2.43 -8.44
C LEU A 156 -8.94 -3.89 -8.02
N THR A 157 -8.40 -4.16 -6.83
CA THR A 157 -8.32 -5.53 -6.29
C THR A 157 -9.72 -6.09 -6.08
N GLY A 158 -10.65 -5.29 -5.55
CA GLY A 158 -12.07 -5.63 -5.45
C GLY A 158 -12.67 -6.02 -6.81
N GLN A 159 -12.50 -5.18 -7.83
CA GLN A 159 -12.98 -5.44 -9.19
C GLN A 159 -12.41 -6.73 -9.78
N LEU A 160 -11.09 -6.93 -9.70
CA LEU A 160 -10.43 -8.12 -10.25
C LEU A 160 -10.84 -9.42 -9.55
N THR A 161 -11.34 -9.35 -8.32
CA THR A 161 -11.62 -10.52 -7.47
C THR A 161 -13.10 -10.73 -7.15
N GLY A 162 -13.97 -9.81 -7.56
CA GLY A 162 -15.40 -9.85 -7.26
C GLY A 162 -15.78 -9.34 -5.86
N ASN A 163 -14.87 -8.65 -5.16
CA ASN A 163 -15.06 -8.14 -3.79
C ASN A 163 -15.28 -6.60 -3.76
N CYS A 164 -16.09 -6.06 -4.68
CA CYS A 164 -16.28 -4.60 -4.81
C CYS A 164 -16.91 -3.98 -3.57
N GLU A 165 -17.91 -4.62 -2.96
CA GLU A 165 -18.57 -4.11 -1.75
C GLU A 165 -17.55 -3.95 -0.61
N GLY A 166 -16.82 -5.02 -0.27
CA GLY A 166 -15.78 -4.97 0.76
C GLY A 166 -14.64 -4.00 0.41
N ALA A 167 -14.28 -3.85 -0.87
CA ALA A 167 -13.28 -2.87 -1.30
C ALA A 167 -13.78 -1.43 -1.11
N SER A 168 -15.02 -1.12 -1.48
CA SER A 168 -15.64 0.20 -1.30
C SER A 168 -15.80 0.55 0.18
N GLU A 169 -16.26 -0.40 1.00
CA GLU A 169 -16.35 -0.22 2.46
C GLU A 169 -14.96 0.05 3.08
N THR A 170 -13.96 -0.73 2.68
CA THR A 170 -12.57 -0.54 3.14
C THR A 170 -12.06 0.85 2.75
N VAL A 171 -12.23 1.26 1.49
CA VAL A 171 -11.75 2.56 1.01
C VAL A 171 -12.49 3.71 1.67
N ALA A 172 -13.81 3.61 1.88
CA ALA A 172 -14.59 4.61 2.61
C ALA A 172 -14.04 4.77 4.04
N SER A 173 -13.87 3.66 4.77
CA SER A 173 -13.29 3.69 6.11
C SER A 173 -11.89 4.31 6.15
N MET A 174 -11.05 3.99 5.15
CA MET A 174 -9.73 4.61 5.05
C MET A 174 -9.83 6.12 4.82
N ARG A 175 -10.72 6.58 3.92
CA ARG A 175 -10.92 8.00 3.61
C ARG A 175 -11.35 8.77 4.85
N ASP A 176 -12.37 8.30 5.57
CA ASP A 176 -12.90 8.97 6.76
C ASP A 176 -11.81 9.19 7.82
N ARG A 177 -11.00 8.16 8.05
CA ARG A 177 -9.88 8.22 9.01
C ARG A 177 -8.79 9.18 8.56
N ILE A 178 -8.46 9.20 7.27
CA ILE A 178 -7.45 10.11 6.72
C ILE A 178 -7.96 11.55 6.65
N GLU A 179 -9.25 11.77 6.43
CA GLU A 179 -9.88 13.10 6.51
C GLU A 179 -9.85 13.62 7.94
N THR A 180 -10.11 12.77 8.93
CA THR A 180 -9.95 13.11 10.35
C THR A 180 -8.50 13.51 10.66
N VAL A 181 -7.52 12.75 10.18
CA VAL A 181 -6.09 13.11 10.30
C VAL A 181 -5.81 14.46 9.64
N ARG A 182 -6.27 14.69 8.42
CA ARG A 182 -6.05 15.95 7.69
C ARG A 182 -6.62 17.15 8.45
N ALA A 183 -7.84 17.03 8.97
CA ALA A 183 -8.47 18.08 9.77
C ALA A 183 -7.68 18.36 11.05
N ALA A 184 -7.19 17.32 11.72
CA ALA A 184 -6.39 17.45 12.94
C ALA A 184 -5.05 18.18 12.71
N VAL A 185 -4.44 18.04 11.53
CA VAL A 185 -3.08 18.55 11.26
C VAL A 185 -3.03 19.79 10.38
N GLU A 186 -4.17 20.29 9.88
CA GLU A 186 -4.23 21.39 8.91
C GLU A 186 -3.55 22.67 9.44
N ASP A 187 -3.85 23.05 10.68
CA ASP A 187 -3.33 24.26 11.34
C ASP A 187 -2.31 23.95 12.46
N ALA A 188 -1.91 22.68 12.61
CA ALA A 188 -1.04 22.25 13.69
C ALA A 188 0.46 22.51 13.38
N GLU A 189 1.23 22.86 14.42
CA GLU A 189 2.69 22.95 14.30
C GLU A 189 3.30 21.56 14.08
N ARG A 190 4.05 21.38 13.00
CA ARG A 190 4.58 20.06 12.62
C ARG A 190 5.87 19.73 13.38
N PRO A 191 5.87 18.76 14.31
CA PRO A 191 7.09 18.43 15.05
C PRO A 191 8.13 17.79 14.13
N ARG A 192 9.42 17.99 14.43
CA ARG A 192 10.51 17.34 13.71
C ARG A 192 10.56 15.85 14.05
N VAL A 193 10.45 14.99 13.05
CA VAL A 193 10.38 13.53 13.21
C VAL A 193 11.60 12.88 12.56
N PHE A 194 12.30 12.06 13.34
CA PHE A 194 13.27 11.11 12.81
C PHE A 194 12.63 9.73 12.61
N ILE A 195 12.63 9.24 11.37
CA ILE A 195 12.17 7.89 11.03
C ILE A 195 13.35 6.94 11.15
N SER A 196 13.29 5.97 12.06
CA SER A 196 14.33 4.95 12.18
C SER A 196 13.89 3.63 11.58
N ILE A 197 14.71 3.13 10.65
CA ILE A 197 14.61 1.77 10.10
C ILE A 197 15.81 0.90 10.53
N GLY A 198 16.55 1.35 11.56
CA GLY A 198 17.66 0.61 12.18
C GLY A 198 19.05 1.05 11.72
N GLY A 199 20.04 1.03 12.62
CA GLY A 199 21.45 1.25 12.28
C GLY A 199 21.75 2.61 11.61
N GLY A 200 20.99 3.65 11.95
CA GLY A 200 21.11 5.00 11.38
C GLY A 200 20.49 5.18 10.00
N TRP A 201 19.83 4.15 9.46
CA TRP A 201 19.05 4.25 8.24
C TRP A 201 17.70 4.93 8.52
N THR A 202 17.22 5.66 7.53
CA THR A 202 16.01 6.47 7.55
C THR A 202 15.33 6.51 6.19
N ALA A 203 14.12 7.10 6.14
CA ALA A 203 13.30 7.26 4.96
C ALA A 203 13.14 8.75 4.64
N GLY A 204 13.73 9.20 3.54
CA GLY A 204 13.71 10.61 3.12
C GLY A 204 12.67 10.92 2.05
N THR A 205 12.92 11.95 1.25
CA THR A 205 12.03 12.42 0.19
C THR A 205 11.74 11.33 -0.84
N GLY A 206 10.48 11.18 -1.24
CA GLY A 206 10.04 10.20 -2.24
C GLY A 206 9.90 8.77 -1.69
N THR A 207 10.02 8.57 -0.37
CA THR A 207 9.66 7.30 0.27
C THR A 207 8.21 7.34 0.74
N PHE A 208 7.53 6.19 0.64
CA PHE A 208 6.17 6.06 1.16
C PHE A 208 6.12 6.32 2.68
N VAL A 209 7.08 5.80 3.43
CA VAL A 209 7.17 6.02 4.89
C VAL A 209 7.36 7.50 5.25
N GLY A 210 8.19 8.22 4.48
CA GLY A 210 8.35 9.67 4.61
C GLY A 210 7.02 10.39 4.37
N ASN A 211 6.30 10.04 3.30
CA ASN A 211 4.99 10.61 2.98
C ASN A 211 3.96 10.33 4.09
N MET A 212 4.00 9.17 4.74
CA MET A 212 3.09 8.85 5.86
C MET A 212 3.33 9.74 7.07
N VAL A 213 4.60 10.01 7.42
CA VAL A 213 4.94 10.95 8.51
C VAL A 213 4.46 12.35 8.17
N GLU A 214 4.64 12.77 6.93
CA GLU A 214 4.18 14.09 6.48
C GLU A 214 2.66 14.21 6.47
N LEU A 215 1.95 13.15 6.10
CA LEU A 215 0.48 13.09 6.13
C LEU A 215 -0.05 13.11 7.58
N ALA A 216 0.67 12.49 8.51
CA ALA A 216 0.36 12.53 9.93
C ALA A 216 0.74 13.86 10.62
N GLY A 217 1.12 14.89 9.85
CA GLY A 217 1.45 16.21 10.37
C GLY A 217 2.84 16.32 11.00
N GLY A 218 3.76 15.38 10.75
CA GLY A 218 5.17 15.50 11.13
C GLY A 218 6.01 16.23 10.08
N SER A 219 7.19 16.73 10.47
CA SER A 219 8.23 17.21 9.54
C SER A 219 9.38 16.21 9.48
N ASN A 220 9.64 15.64 8.31
CA ASN A 220 10.64 14.59 8.15
C ASN A 220 12.08 15.15 8.17
N VAL A 221 12.81 14.89 9.25
CA VAL A 221 14.20 15.36 9.44
C VAL A 221 15.14 14.90 8.32
N ALA A 222 14.93 13.69 7.78
CA ALA A 222 15.75 13.17 6.69
C ALA A 222 15.49 13.92 5.38
N ALA A 223 14.22 14.21 5.07
CA ALA A 223 13.84 14.99 3.90
C ALA A 223 14.38 16.42 3.96
N GLU A 224 14.26 17.09 5.12
CA GLU A 224 14.82 18.44 5.35
C GLU A 224 16.36 18.47 5.27
N SER A 225 16.99 17.31 5.43
CA SER A 225 18.44 17.12 5.34
C SER A 225 18.88 16.60 3.97
N ASN A 226 18.01 16.65 2.96
CA ASN A 226 18.25 16.23 1.57
C ASN A 226 18.56 14.74 1.40
N VAL A 227 18.08 13.87 2.30
CA VAL A 227 18.06 12.44 2.07
C VAL A 227 16.91 12.13 1.09
N THR A 228 17.22 11.48 -0.02
CA THR A 228 16.24 11.00 -1.01
C THR A 228 16.18 9.49 -0.97
N GLY A 229 14.98 8.92 -1.01
CA GLY A 229 14.80 7.48 -0.85
C GLY A 229 15.20 7.00 0.55
N TYR A 230 15.59 5.74 0.66
CA TYR A 230 16.15 5.20 1.90
C TYR A 230 17.65 5.45 1.95
N GLY A 231 18.13 5.97 3.08
CA GLY A 231 19.54 6.32 3.23
C GLY A 231 19.97 6.39 4.69
N GLN A 232 21.27 6.54 4.91
CA GLN A 232 21.82 6.78 6.25
C GLN A 232 21.89 8.28 6.53
N ILE A 233 21.59 8.65 7.77
CA ILE A 233 21.76 10.02 8.27
C ILE A 233 22.93 10.06 9.27
N SER A 234 23.69 11.15 9.27
CA SER A 234 24.80 11.30 10.21
C SER A 234 24.30 11.71 11.60
N GLU A 235 25.04 11.32 12.63
CA GLU A 235 24.77 11.72 14.01
C GLU A 235 24.88 13.24 14.21
N GLU A 236 25.76 13.91 13.46
CA GLU A 236 25.85 15.38 13.48
C GLU A 236 24.54 16.03 13.03
N VAL A 237 23.90 15.49 11.98
CA VAL A 237 22.59 15.98 11.51
C VAL A 237 21.51 15.71 12.55
N ILE A 238 21.54 14.55 13.23
CA ILE A 238 20.58 14.26 14.32
C ILE A 238 20.70 15.27 15.45
N VAL A 239 21.92 15.61 15.86
CA VAL A 239 22.16 16.61 16.92
C VAL A 239 21.77 18.02 16.45
N GLU A 240 22.07 18.39 15.20
CA GLU A 240 21.73 19.70 14.65
C GLU A 240 20.22 19.88 14.49
N ARG A 241 19.53 18.88 13.96
CA ARG A 241 18.10 18.92 13.68
C ARG A 241 17.24 18.64 14.89
N ASP A 242 17.79 18.01 15.92
CA ASP A 242 17.14 17.76 17.20
C ASP A 242 15.67 17.32 17.06
N PRO A 243 15.42 16.07 16.60
CA PRO A 243 14.07 15.56 16.44
C PRO A 243 13.29 15.62 17.75
N GLU A 244 12.02 15.98 17.63
CA GLU A 244 11.04 16.02 18.72
C GLU A 244 10.33 14.68 18.87
N TRP A 245 10.26 13.88 17.81
CA TRP A 245 9.79 12.50 17.83
C TRP A 245 10.74 11.56 17.10
N ILE A 246 10.85 10.33 17.59
CA ILE A 246 11.45 9.20 16.86
C ILE A 246 10.36 8.17 16.55
N VAL A 247 10.22 7.80 15.28
CA VAL A 247 9.33 6.73 14.82
C VAL A 247 10.17 5.52 14.43
N GLN A 248 10.08 4.44 15.20
CA GLN A 248 10.76 3.18 14.91
C GLN A 248 9.86 2.28 14.05
N VAL A 249 10.38 1.80 12.92
CA VAL A 249 9.64 0.89 12.03
C VAL A 249 9.89 -0.56 12.45
N GLY A 250 8.94 -1.12 13.19
CA GLY A 250 8.98 -2.47 13.72
C GLY A 250 10.14 -2.73 14.68
N GLN A 251 10.33 -4.00 15.06
CA GLN A 251 11.34 -4.41 16.03
C GLN A 251 12.80 -4.19 15.58
N TYR A 252 13.02 -4.04 14.28
CA TYR A 252 14.35 -3.83 13.71
C TYR A 252 14.65 -2.36 13.44
N GLY A 253 13.65 -1.50 13.55
CA GLY A 253 13.76 -0.06 13.38
C GLY A 253 14.26 0.67 14.62
N VAL A 254 14.93 -0.03 15.55
CA VAL A 254 15.41 0.60 16.79
C VAL A 254 16.44 1.67 16.45
N TYR A 255 16.26 2.87 17.02
CA TYR A 255 17.19 3.96 16.79
C TYR A 255 18.55 3.66 17.44
N PRO A 256 19.68 4.16 16.91
CA PRO A 256 20.97 3.96 17.56
C PRO A 256 21.02 4.63 18.94
N GLU A 257 21.30 3.87 20.01
CA GLU A 257 21.37 4.39 21.39
C GLU A 257 22.70 5.13 21.69
N THR A 258 23.16 5.97 20.78
CA THR A 258 24.40 6.77 20.98
C THR A 258 24.09 8.12 21.64
N ASP A 259 25.12 8.82 22.12
CA ASP A 259 24.97 10.14 22.73
C ASP A 259 24.26 11.15 21.81
N ALA A 260 24.39 11.00 20.50
CA ALA A 260 23.74 11.86 19.51
C ALA A 260 22.21 11.74 19.58
N TYR A 261 21.68 10.51 19.63
CA TYR A 261 20.24 10.27 19.70
C TYR A 261 19.71 10.45 21.12
N ASN A 262 20.43 9.95 22.14
CA ASN A 262 19.99 10.01 23.54
C ASN A 262 19.88 11.44 24.10
N ASN A 263 20.54 12.41 23.46
CA ASN A 263 20.47 13.82 23.85
C ASN A 263 19.44 14.64 23.06
N THR A 264 18.74 14.04 22.10
CA THR A 264 17.66 14.71 21.37
C THR A 264 16.48 15.02 22.28
N THR A 265 15.68 16.01 21.89
CA THR A 265 14.40 16.33 22.52
C THR A 265 13.51 15.10 22.58
N ALA A 266 13.45 14.31 21.50
CA ALA A 266 12.64 13.10 21.45
C ALA A 266 12.95 12.10 22.59
N VAL A 267 14.22 11.70 22.75
CA VAL A 267 14.58 10.69 23.77
C VAL A 267 14.45 11.25 25.18
N ARG A 268 14.80 12.53 25.39
CA ARG A 268 14.72 13.16 26.72
C ARG A 268 13.30 13.30 27.24
N ASN A 269 12.32 13.39 26.35
CA ASN A 269 10.90 13.53 26.67
C ASN A 269 10.12 12.22 26.53
N ASP A 270 10.80 11.07 26.36
CA ASP A 270 10.18 9.77 26.11
C ASP A 270 9.25 9.76 24.86
N GLN A 271 9.56 10.60 23.86
CA GLN A 271 8.81 10.76 22.61
C GLN A 271 9.35 9.83 21.52
N VAL A 272 9.32 8.53 21.82
CA VAL A 272 9.72 7.46 20.89
C VAL A 272 8.55 6.50 20.73
N ILE A 273 8.04 6.36 19.50
CA ILE A 273 6.99 5.40 19.18
C ILE A 273 7.48 4.31 18.23
N THR A 274 6.83 3.16 18.30
CA THR A 274 7.08 2.06 17.36
C THR A 274 5.81 1.78 16.58
N VAL A 275 5.92 1.85 15.26
CA VAL A 275 4.85 1.49 14.34
C VAL A 275 5.15 0.12 13.74
N SER A 276 4.12 -0.71 13.54
CA SER A 276 4.28 -2.06 12.99
C SER A 276 4.83 -2.00 11.56
N ASN A 277 5.78 -2.88 11.25
CA ASN A 277 6.39 -2.98 9.91
C ASN A 277 5.34 -3.35 8.86
N GLU A 278 4.35 -4.16 9.22
CA GLU A 278 3.25 -4.59 8.37
C GLU A 278 2.34 -3.43 7.95
N ASN A 279 2.24 -2.39 8.79
CA ASN A 279 1.45 -1.20 8.51
C ASN A 279 2.25 -0.11 7.78
N VAL A 280 3.57 -0.24 7.64
CA VAL A 280 4.40 0.85 7.08
C VAL A 280 5.09 0.43 5.80
N SER A 281 5.55 -0.81 5.73
CA SER A 281 6.34 -1.35 4.61
C SER A 281 5.47 -2.05 3.56
N GLN A 282 4.14 -2.06 3.72
CA GLN A 282 3.19 -2.72 2.83
C GLN A 282 2.15 -1.70 2.34
N PRO A 283 2.25 -1.19 1.10
CA PRO A 283 1.24 -0.29 0.53
C PRO A 283 -0.09 -1.03 0.29
N ALA A 284 -0.91 -1.08 1.34
CA ALA A 284 -2.17 -1.82 1.51
C ALA A 284 -3.01 -1.15 2.62
N PRO A 285 -4.29 -1.54 2.85
CA PRO A 285 -5.21 -0.72 3.65
C PRO A 285 -4.78 -0.41 5.09
N ARG A 286 -4.03 -1.29 5.75
CA ARG A 286 -3.61 -1.09 7.15
C ARG A 286 -2.59 0.03 7.34
N VAL A 287 -2.09 0.66 6.27
CA VAL A 287 -1.23 1.84 6.40
C VAL A 287 -1.89 2.99 7.15
N VAL A 288 -3.21 3.07 7.09
CA VAL A 288 -4.00 4.07 7.81
C VAL A 288 -3.78 3.93 9.33
N ASN A 289 -3.58 2.72 9.84
CA ASN A 289 -3.33 2.50 11.26
C ASN A 289 -2.05 3.22 11.73
N ALA A 290 -0.96 3.12 10.96
CA ALA A 290 0.28 3.80 11.31
C ALA A 290 0.15 5.33 11.17
N ILE A 291 -0.55 5.82 10.15
CA ILE A 291 -0.79 7.26 9.96
C ILE A 291 -1.60 7.84 11.13
N VAL A 292 -2.69 7.16 11.51
CA VAL A 292 -3.53 7.56 12.65
C VAL A 292 -2.74 7.55 13.95
N THR A 293 -2.01 6.46 14.26
CA THR A 293 -1.18 6.41 15.48
C THR A 293 -0.17 7.55 15.52
N MET A 294 0.46 7.89 14.39
CA MET A 294 1.37 9.03 14.32
C MET A 294 0.65 10.36 14.56
N ALA A 295 -0.51 10.58 13.93
CA ALA A 295 -1.28 11.82 14.11
C ALA A 295 -1.78 11.99 15.55
N GLU A 296 -2.35 10.93 16.15
CA GLU A 296 -2.76 10.90 17.57
C GLU A 296 -1.59 11.20 18.51
N THR A 297 -0.41 10.72 18.18
CA THR A 297 0.80 10.90 19.00
C THR A 297 1.37 12.32 18.86
N PHE A 298 1.45 12.82 17.63
CA PHE A 298 2.06 14.12 17.34
C PHE A 298 1.14 15.28 17.74
N HIS A 299 -0.18 15.09 17.60
CA HIS A 299 -1.21 16.12 17.73
C HIS A 299 -2.41 15.63 18.57
N PRO A 300 -2.23 15.19 19.82
CA PRO A 300 -3.27 14.50 20.59
C PRO A 300 -4.54 15.33 20.78
N GLU A 301 -4.41 16.61 21.17
CA GLU A 301 -5.55 17.49 21.41
C GLU A 301 -6.32 17.81 20.12
N ALA A 302 -5.60 18.13 19.04
CA ALA A 302 -6.22 18.45 17.75
C ALA A 302 -6.88 17.22 17.10
N TYR A 303 -6.29 16.04 17.28
CA TYR A 303 -6.88 14.79 16.80
C TYR A 303 -8.15 14.42 17.58
N GLU A 304 -8.17 14.59 18.91
CA GLU A 304 -9.36 14.38 19.71
C GLU A 304 -10.52 15.30 19.28
N GLU A 305 -10.24 16.59 19.02
CA GLU A 305 -11.23 17.55 18.52
C GLU A 305 -11.76 17.20 17.12
N ALA A 306 -10.87 16.84 16.20
CA ALA A 306 -11.24 16.43 14.85
C ALA A 306 -12.10 15.15 14.85
N SER A 307 -11.72 14.15 15.66
CA SER A 307 -12.45 12.89 15.81
C SER A 307 -13.85 13.13 16.37
N ALA A 308 -13.99 13.97 17.41
CA ALA A 308 -15.29 14.30 17.98
C ALA A 308 -16.21 15.00 16.96
N THR A 309 -15.64 15.84 16.09
CA THR A 309 -16.37 16.52 15.02
C THR A 309 -16.85 15.56 13.94
N ALA A 310 -16.01 14.59 13.56
CA ALA A 310 -16.37 13.55 12.59
C ALA A 310 -17.53 12.68 13.11
N GLU A 311 -17.48 12.25 14.37
CA GLU A 311 -18.55 11.46 15.00
C GLU A 311 -19.89 12.21 15.09
N ALA A 312 -19.83 13.52 15.40
CA ALA A 312 -21.03 14.36 15.44
C ALA A 312 -21.68 14.50 14.05
N THR A 313 -20.87 14.64 12.99
CA THR A 313 -21.36 14.78 11.61
C THR A 313 -22.05 13.50 11.13
N THR A 314 -21.53 12.33 11.48
CA THR A 314 -22.14 11.02 11.16
C THR A 314 -23.50 10.81 11.86
N THR A 315 -23.73 11.48 12.99
CA THR A 315 -24.98 11.34 13.78
C THR A 315 -26.11 12.25 13.29
N GLU A 316 -25.81 13.32 12.55
CA GLU A 316 -26.79 14.34 12.15
C GLU A 316 -27.44 14.12 10.76
N GLU A 317 -27.06 13.11 9.96
CA GLU A 317 -27.78 12.79 8.71
C GLU A 317 -29.10 12.03 8.98
N PRO A 318 -30.29 12.60 8.68
CA PRO A 318 -31.55 11.91 8.91
C PRO A 318 -32.04 11.16 7.68
N THR A 319 -32.09 9.84 7.85
CA THR A 319 -33.18 8.92 7.50
C THR A 319 -34.29 9.48 6.60
N THR A 320 -34.29 9.06 5.33
CA THR A 320 -35.47 9.12 4.46
C THR A 320 -36.63 8.36 5.11
N THR A 321 -37.72 9.08 5.36
CA THR A 321 -38.94 8.56 5.99
C THR A 321 -39.61 7.52 5.07
N ALA A 322 -39.40 6.24 5.34
CA ALA A 322 -40.27 5.17 4.86
C ALA A 322 -41.48 5.06 5.82
N THR A 323 -42.65 5.44 5.32
CA THR A 323 -43.94 5.18 5.98
C THR A 323 -44.28 3.71 5.79
N GLU A 324 -44.09 2.87 6.81
CA GLU A 324 -44.64 1.52 6.83
C GLU A 324 -45.91 1.45 7.68
N THR A 325 -46.93 0.90 7.03
CA THR A 325 -48.26 0.60 7.56
C THR A 325 -48.18 -0.63 8.44
N GLN A 326 -48.58 -0.52 9.71
CA GLN A 326 -48.73 -1.64 10.62
C GLN A 326 -49.76 -2.64 10.09
N THR A 327 -49.37 -3.92 9.98
CA THR A 327 -50.29 -5.05 10.04
C THR A 327 -49.78 -6.01 11.12
N GLU A 328 -50.46 -5.98 12.26
CA GLU A 328 -50.46 -7.03 13.31
C GLU A 328 -50.85 -8.38 12.70
N MET A 329 -50.11 -9.46 12.98
CA MET A 329 -50.68 -10.79 13.22
C MET A 329 -49.79 -11.63 14.14
N GLN A 330 -50.48 -12.43 14.95
CA GLN A 330 -50.12 -13.10 16.20
C GLN A 330 -49.20 -14.32 16.11
N ASP A 331 -48.59 -14.57 17.26
CA ASP A 331 -47.97 -15.80 17.77
C ASP A 331 -48.61 -17.12 17.32
N THR A 332 -47.77 -18.14 17.14
CA THR A 332 -48.04 -19.46 17.73
C THR A 332 -46.73 -20.18 18.05
N GLU A 333 -46.58 -20.55 19.33
CA GLU A 333 -45.55 -21.45 19.86
C GLU A 333 -45.65 -22.87 19.28
N ALA A 334 -44.51 -23.55 19.14
CA ALA A 334 -44.43 -25.00 19.32
C ALA A 334 -43.01 -25.42 19.75
N THR A 335 -42.99 -26.02 20.94
CA THR A 335 -41.96 -26.76 21.68
C THR A 335 -41.22 -27.87 20.92
N GLY A 336 -39.98 -28.14 21.36
CA GLY A 336 -39.29 -29.42 21.17
C GLY A 336 -37.90 -29.46 21.82
N ASP A 337 -37.79 -30.25 22.89
CA ASP A 337 -36.58 -30.71 23.61
C ASP A 337 -35.52 -31.33 22.68
N GLU A 338 -34.25 -31.64 22.99
CA GLU A 338 -33.57 -32.10 24.22
C GLU A 338 -32.04 -32.22 23.92
N GLU A 339 -31.18 -32.19 24.96
CA GLU A 339 -29.86 -32.87 25.12
C GLU A 339 -28.73 -32.73 24.04
N THR A 340 -27.43 -32.57 24.33
CA THR A 340 -26.59 -33.26 25.32
C THR A 340 -25.14 -32.71 25.34
N THR A 341 -24.54 -32.72 26.54
CA THR A 341 -23.14 -33.01 26.93
C THR A 341 -21.91 -32.30 26.33
N ALA A 342 -21.18 -31.70 27.28
CA ALA A 342 -19.78 -31.30 27.22
C ALA A 342 -18.79 -32.48 27.12
N GLY A 343 -17.63 -32.22 26.51
CA GLY A 343 -16.43 -33.05 26.59
C GLY A 343 -15.18 -32.17 26.51
N ALA A 344 -14.43 -32.12 27.61
CA ALA A 344 -13.10 -31.52 27.70
C ALA A 344 -12.03 -32.55 27.29
N MET A 345 -10.94 -32.10 26.67
CA MET A 345 -9.64 -32.79 26.66
C MET A 345 -8.51 -31.76 26.71
N GLU A 346 -7.65 -31.94 27.70
CA GLU A 346 -6.31 -31.37 27.83
C GLU A 346 -5.28 -32.29 27.14
N ASP A 347 -4.20 -31.73 26.59
CA ASP A 347 -2.80 -31.99 26.96
C ASP A 347 -1.78 -31.74 25.82
N GLU A 348 -0.71 -31.00 26.17
CA GLU A 348 0.73 -31.14 25.82
C GLU A 348 1.18 -31.10 24.32
N GLU A 349 2.31 -30.53 23.87
CA GLU A 349 3.57 -30.08 24.48
C GLU A 349 4.45 -29.32 23.42
N THR A 350 5.35 -28.43 23.89
CA THR A 350 6.77 -28.25 23.50
C THR A 350 7.26 -27.55 22.19
N THR A 351 7.73 -26.30 22.39
CA THR A 351 8.94 -25.58 21.92
C THR A 351 9.51 -25.72 20.48
N THR A 352 9.88 -24.60 19.86
CA THR A 352 11.30 -24.18 19.69
C THR A 352 11.43 -22.76 19.13
N ALA A 353 12.39 -22.02 19.68
CA ALA A 353 12.76 -20.66 19.30
C ALA A 353 13.63 -20.62 18.03
N GLY A 354 13.37 -19.67 17.13
CA GLY A 354 14.21 -19.32 15.99
C GLY A 354 14.67 -17.87 16.07
N SER A 355 15.98 -17.65 15.93
CA SER A 355 16.65 -16.34 15.95
C SER A 355 16.18 -15.38 14.84
N PRO A 356 16.27 -14.06 15.06
CA PRO A 356 15.85 -13.04 14.11
C PRO A 356 16.99 -12.65 13.17
N GLY A 357 16.69 -12.42 11.88
CA GLY A 357 17.68 -11.85 10.97
C GLY A 357 17.36 -11.99 9.50
N ASP A 358 16.18 -11.53 9.07
CA ASP A 358 15.93 -11.11 7.70
C ASP A 358 14.74 -10.16 7.72
N ILE A 359 14.93 -8.92 7.27
CA ILE A 359 13.89 -7.88 7.20
C ILE A 359 13.36 -7.86 5.75
N PRO A 360 12.25 -8.55 5.45
CA PRO A 360 11.62 -8.50 4.14
C PRO A 360 10.92 -7.15 3.95
N GLY A 361 11.37 -6.37 2.96
CA GLY A 361 10.84 -5.04 2.66
C GLY A 361 11.89 -4.09 2.07
N PHE A 362 13.17 -4.35 2.34
CA PHE A 362 14.30 -3.63 1.76
C PHE A 362 15.05 -4.55 0.80
N GLY A 363 14.63 -4.54 -0.46
CA GLY A 363 15.44 -5.12 -1.53
C GLY A 363 16.77 -4.39 -1.57
N ALA A 364 17.87 -5.10 -1.32
CA ALA A 364 19.22 -4.61 -1.53
C ALA A 364 19.48 -4.44 -3.04
N THR A 365 18.99 -3.34 -3.63
CA THR A 365 19.31 -2.94 -4.99
C THR A 365 19.71 -1.47 -5.02
N ALA A 366 20.96 -1.19 -4.62
CA ALA A 366 21.80 -0.12 -5.17
C ALA A 366 23.17 -0.10 -4.47
N ALA A 367 24.11 -0.95 -4.89
CA ALA A 367 25.51 -0.80 -4.50
C ALA A 367 26.49 -1.40 -5.53
N LEU A 368 26.41 -0.98 -6.80
CA LEU A 368 27.48 -1.24 -7.78
C LEU A 368 27.60 -0.10 -8.80
N ALA A 369 28.27 0.99 -8.41
CA ALA A 369 29.01 1.86 -9.34
C ALA A 369 29.95 2.77 -8.56
N GLY A 370 31.24 2.40 -8.49
CA GLY A 370 32.26 3.33 -8.04
C GLY A 370 33.50 2.64 -7.47
N LEU A 371 34.29 1.97 -8.30
CA LEU A 371 35.73 1.75 -8.07
C LEU A 371 36.39 1.18 -9.33
N ALA A 372 36.66 2.04 -10.30
CA ALA A 372 37.62 1.77 -11.37
C ALA A 372 38.33 3.07 -11.75
N GLY A 373 39.50 3.34 -11.16
CA GLY A 373 40.33 4.45 -11.61
C GLY A 373 41.41 4.91 -10.65
N ALA A 374 42.36 4.04 -10.27
CA ALA A 374 43.63 4.52 -9.69
C ALA A 374 44.75 3.45 -9.65
N VAL A 375 45.14 2.84 -10.76
CA VAL A 375 46.49 2.24 -10.87
C VAL A 375 47.00 2.39 -12.30
N LEU A 376 47.85 3.39 -12.53
CA LEU A 376 49.02 3.36 -13.43
C LEU A 376 49.48 4.80 -13.66
N LEU A 377 50.50 5.25 -12.93
CA LEU A 377 51.55 6.18 -13.42
C LEU A 377 52.59 6.40 -12.30
N ALA A 378 53.50 5.45 -12.15
CA ALA A 378 54.77 5.65 -11.45
C ALA A 378 55.87 4.85 -12.13
N ARG A 379 56.31 5.31 -13.31
CA ARG A 379 57.65 5.04 -13.85
C ARG A 379 57.96 5.97 -15.02
N ARG A 380 58.46 7.19 -14.71
CA ARG A 380 59.55 7.82 -15.45
C ARG A 380 60.01 9.11 -14.76
N ARG A 381 61.25 9.01 -14.26
CA ARG A 381 62.20 10.05 -13.82
C ARG A 381 61.98 10.63 -12.44
#